data_AF-A0A924YK12-F1
#
_entry.id   AF-A0A924YK12-F1
#
_cell.length_a   1.000
_cell.length_b   1.000
_cell.length_c   1.000
_cell.angle_alpha   90.00
_cell.angle_beta   90.00
_cell.angle_gamma   90.00
#
_symmetry.space_group_name_H-M   'P 1'
#
loop_
_entity.id
_entity.type
_entity.pdbx_description
1 polymer ?
#
loop_
_entity_poly.entity_id
_entity_poly.type
_entity_poly.pdbx_seq_one_letter_code
_entity_poly.pdbx_strand_id
1 'polypeptide(L)'
;ADPKDPALRSEDDAFLLGGDLMVVGRVTPLRDRAVSLPRQGWMLVSIVDGDIEDADLPEIRIRPGSMVPLGPVVETTTGKQTGEYTFLIAFDDTGKATGSLYEDAGEGLEYQNGQYLLTKFEATKTDKGIKLNVLSSEGKMAKPPWKFTFKEVK
;
A
#
# COMPACT_ATOMS: atom_id res chain seq x y z
N ALA A 1 -7.30 -2.28 -12.05
CA ALA A 1 -7.63 -2.76 -13.40
C ALA A 1 -8.62 -1.78 -14.03
N ASP A 2 -8.44 -1.43 -15.31
CA ASP A 2 -9.44 -0.65 -16.06
C ASP A 2 -10.26 -1.61 -16.93
N PRO A 3 -11.50 -1.98 -16.54
CA PRO A 3 -12.30 -2.97 -17.29
C PRO A 3 -12.70 -2.49 -18.69
N LYS A 4 -12.60 -1.18 -18.96
CA LYS A 4 -12.90 -0.58 -20.25
C LYS A 4 -11.71 -0.65 -21.21
N ASP A 5 -10.52 -0.97 -20.72
CA ASP A 5 -9.33 -1.17 -21.54
C ASP A 5 -9.15 -2.66 -21.86
N PRO A 6 -9.52 -3.11 -23.08
CA PRO A 6 -9.41 -4.52 -23.44
C PRO A 6 -7.95 -4.99 -23.55
N ALA A 7 -6.97 -4.09 -23.75
CA ALA A 7 -5.56 -4.46 -23.87
C ALA A 7 -5.02 -5.06 -22.56
N LEU A 8 -5.59 -4.64 -21.41
CA LEU A 8 -5.20 -5.15 -20.10
C LEU A 8 -5.66 -6.58 -19.84
N ARG A 9 -6.54 -7.16 -20.67
CA ARG A 9 -7.07 -8.53 -20.46
C ARG A 9 -6.08 -9.63 -20.84
N SER A 10 -5.10 -9.30 -21.66
CA SER A 10 -4.03 -10.20 -22.08
C SER A 10 -2.69 -9.86 -21.41
N GLU A 11 -2.71 -8.99 -20.39
CA GLU A 11 -1.50 -8.65 -19.65
C GLU A 11 -1.31 -9.60 -18.47
N ASP A 12 -0.19 -10.32 -18.49
CA ASP A 12 0.16 -11.32 -17.48
C ASP A 12 1.45 -10.95 -16.72
N ASP A 13 2.15 -9.89 -17.14
CA ASP A 13 3.41 -9.45 -16.52
C ASP A 13 3.19 -8.34 -15.50
N ALA A 14 1.98 -7.80 -15.39
CA ALA A 14 1.61 -6.86 -14.34
C ALA A 14 0.29 -7.22 -13.68
N PHE A 15 0.27 -7.11 -12.35
CA PHE A 15 -0.93 -7.37 -11.56
C PHE A 15 -1.03 -6.41 -10.39
N LEU A 16 -2.23 -6.30 -9.83
CA LEU A 16 -2.46 -5.52 -8.62
C LEU A 16 -2.22 -6.38 -7.38
N LEU A 17 -1.47 -5.84 -6.43
CA LEU A 17 -1.39 -6.36 -5.06
C LEU A 17 -2.30 -5.50 -4.18
N GLY A 18 -3.48 -6.03 -3.88
CA GLY A 18 -4.57 -5.22 -3.30
C GLY A 18 -5.13 -4.22 -4.32
N GLY A 19 -5.59 -3.06 -3.84
CA GLY A 19 -6.18 -2.02 -4.70
C GLY A 19 -5.22 -0.93 -5.16
N ASP A 20 -4.10 -0.77 -4.46
CA ASP A 20 -3.27 0.45 -4.52
C ASP A 20 -1.81 0.22 -4.90
N LEU A 21 -1.37 -1.04 -4.96
CA LEU A 21 -0.05 -1.41 -5.46
C LEU A 21 -0.17 -2.20 -6.76
N MET A 22 0.77 -1.96 -7.65
CA MET A 22 0.94 -2.66 -8.91
C MET A 22 2.34 -3.23 -8.97
N VAL A 23 2.42 -4.53 -9.26
CA VAL A 23 3.68 -5.24 -9.45
C VAL A 23 3.87 -5.42 -10.95
N VAL A 24 5.03 -5.02 -11.45
CA VAL A 24 5.43 -5.21 -12.86
C VAL A 24 6.63 -6.15 -12.87
N GLY A 25 6.38 -7.39 -13.28
CA GLY A 25 7.38 -8.44 -13.36
C GLY A 25 8.33 -8.26 -14.53
N ARG A 26 9.58 -8.71 -14.34
CA ARG A 26 10.59 -8.85 -15.39
C ARG A 26 10.78 -10.33 -15.70
N VAL A 27 9.79 -10.92 -16.38
CA VAL A 27 9.67 -12.39 -16.51
C VAL A 27 10.33 -12.97 -17.77
N THR A 28 10.97 -12.14 -18.60
CA THR A 28 11.73 -12.60 -19.77
C THR A 28 13.24 -12.43 -19.54
N PRO A 29 14.09 -13.33 -20.06
CA PRO A 29 15.56 -13.22 -19.88
C PRO A 29 16.15 -11.91 -20.41
N LEU A 30 15.55 -11.34 -21.46
CA LEU A 30 16.00 -10.09 -22.09
C LEU A 30 15.35 -8.84 -21.49
N ARG A 31 14.33 -8.99 -20.62
CA ARG A 31 13.61 -7.89 -19.95
C ARG A 31 13.03 -6.84 -20.91
N ASP A 32 12.76 -7.25 -22.14
CA ASP A 32 12.42 -6.40 -23.29
C ASP A 32 10.91 -6.36 -23.58
N ARG A 33 10.10 -7.15 -22.87
CA ARG A 33 8.65 -7.14 -23.04
C ARG A 33 8.08 -5.82 -22.49
N ALA A 34 7.43 -5.07 -23.38
CA ALA A 34 6.68 -3.90 -23.00
C ALA A 34 5.40 -4.32 -22.27
N VAL A 35 5.25 -3.84 -21.04
CA VAL A 35 4.07 -4.12 -20.19
C VAL A 35 3.03 -3.02 -20.38
N SER A 36 1.78 -3.42 -20.62
CA SER A 36 0.66 -2.50 -20.73
C SER A 36 0.19 -2.07 -19.34
N LEU A 37 0.31 -0.79 -19.03
CA LEU A 37 -0.11 -0.23 -17.74
C LEU A 37 -1.41 0.58 -17.88
N PRO A 38 -2.30 0.58 -16.87
CA PRO A 38 -3.44 1.47 -16.82
C PRO A 38 -3.02 2.94 -16.83
N ARG A 39 -3.86 3.81 -17.42
CA ARG A 39 -3.57 5.24 -17.63
C ARG A 39 -3.40 6.11 -16.37
N GLN A 40 -3.57 5.57 -15.16
CA GLN A 40 -3.74 6.34 -13.92
C GLN A 40 -2.46 6.92 -13.31
N GLY A 41 -1.38 7.12 -14.07
CA GLY A 41 -0.17 7.80 -13.56
C GLY A 41 0.51 7.09 -12.38
N TRP A 42 0.53 5.75 -12.38
CA TRP A 42 1.14 4.93 -11.34
C TRP A 42 2.62 5.29 -11.10
N MET A 43 2.96 5.62 -9.85
CA MET A 43 4.28 6.12 -9.47
C MET A 43 5.17 4.99 -8.99
N LEU A 44 6.43 4.93 -9.46
CA LEU A 44 7.42 3.97 -8.96
C LEU A 44 7.69 4.22 -7.47
N VAL A 45 7.73 3.18 -6.67
CA VAL A 45 7.97 3.27 -5.23
C VAL A 45 8.97 2.21 -4.78
N SER A 46 9.86 2.61 -3.87
CA SER A 46 10.74 1.69 -3.16
C SER A 46 10.05 1.26 -1.85
N ILE A 47 9.90 -0.04 -1.67
CA ILE A 47 9.37 -0.67 -0.45
C ILE A 47 10.50 -0.92 0.54
N VAL A 48 11.65 -1.40 0.06
CA VAL A 48 12.87 -1.66 0.84
C VAL A 48 14.08 -1.04 0.15
N ASP A 49 15.09 -0.66 0.92
CA ASP A 49 16.27 0.00 0.34
C ASP A 49 16.97 -0.90 -0.70
N GLY A 50 17.25 -0.35 -1.88
CA GLY A 50 17.94 -1.04 -2.97
C GLY A 50 17.04 -1.78 -3.97
N ASP A 51 15.73 -1.82 -3.75
CA ASP A 51 14.81 -2.61 -4.59
C ASP A 51 14.61 -2.05 -6.00
N ILE A 52 14.70 -0.74 -6.18
CA ILE A 52 14.57 -0.10 -7.50
C ILE A 52 15.84 -0.31 -8.34
N GLU A 53 17.00 -0.37 -7.71
CA GLU A 53 18.30 -0.46 -8.37
C GLU A 53 18.60 -1.87 -8.90
N ASP A 54 17.99 -2.89 -8.32
CA ASP A 54 18.15 -4.27 -8.76
C ASP A 54 17.22 -4.59 -9.94
N ALA A 55 17.80 -4.68 -11.13
CA ALA A 55 17.06 -4.97 -12.36
C ALA A 55 16.50 -6.40 -12.45
N ASP A 56 16.84 -7.29 -11.51
CA ASP A 56 16.23 -8.61 -11.36
C ASP A 56 14.97 -8.61 -10.47
N LEU A 57 14.70 -7.51 -9.75
CA LEU A 57 13.50 -7.35 -8.95
C LEU A 57 12.33 -6.74 -9.76
N PRO A 58 11.08 -7.04 -9.39
CA PRO A 58 9.93 -6.42 -10.03
C PRO A 58 9.83 -4.92 -9.66
N GLU A 59 9.33 -4.11 -10.59
CA GLU A 59 8.97 -2.74 -10.23
C GLU A 59 7.68 -2.77 -9.40
N ILE A 60 7.67 -2.02 -8.32
CA ILE A 60 6.47 -1.78 -7.52
C ILE A 60 6.02 -0.34 -7.77
N ARG A 61 4.75 -0.18 -8.11
CA ARG A 61 4.14 1.12 -8.37
C ARG A 61 2.94 1.33 -7.47
N ILE A 62 2.71 2.56 -7.05
CA ILE A 62 1.59 2.96 -6.20
C ILE A 62 0.63 3.87 -6.96
N ARG A 63 -0.67 3.71 -6.70
CA ARG A 63 -1.72 4.52 -7.33
C ARG A 63 -1.72 5.95 -6.75
N PRO A 64 -1.81 7.01 -7.56
CA PRO A 64 -2.06 8.35 -7.03
C PRO A 64 -3.35 8.42 -6.20
N GLY A 65 -3.32 9.19 -5.11
CA GLY A 65 -4.41 9.32 -4.15
C GLY A 65 -4.51 8.16 -3.15
N SER A 66 -3.51 7.29 -3.08
CA SER A 66 -3.50 6.13 -2.19
C SER A 66 -2.45 6.22 -1.09
N MET A 67 -2.74 5.54 0.00
CA MET A 67 -1.84 5.40 1.15
C MET A 67 -1.84 3.95 1.62
N VAL A 68 -0.66 3.36 1.69
CA VAL A 68 -0.48 1.94 2.03
C VAL A 68 0.32 1.83 3.34
N PRO A 69 -0.25 1.24 4.42
CA PRO A 69 0.50 0.97 5.64
C PRO A 69 1.48 -0.18 5.43
N LEU A 70 2.71 0.01 5.86
CA LEU A 70 3.75 -1.02 5.97
C LEU A 70 4.02 -1.30 7.44
N GLY A 71 4.07 -2.58 7.81
CA GLY A 71 4.55 -3.02 9.11
C GLY A 71 6.08 -3.04 9.21
N PRO A 72 6.64 -3.24 10.42
CA PRO A 72 8.06 -3.49 10.58
C PRO A 72 8.48 -4.78 9.86
N VAL A 73 9.72 -4.83 9.40
CA VAL A 73 10.32 -6.07 8.90
C VAL A 73 10.55 -7.02 10.08
N VAL A 74 9.94 -8.20 10.03
CA VAL A 74 9.98 -9.20 11.11
C VAL A 74 10.15 -10.60 10.53
N GLU A 75 10.81 -11.48 11.29
CA GLU A 75 11.07 -12.86 10.86
C GLU A 75 9.89 -13.80 11.12
N THR A 76 8.95 -13.39 11.98
CA THR A 76 7.77 -14.17 12.34
C THR A 76 6.57 -13.28 12.53
N THR A 77 5.41 -13.76 12.09
CA THR A 77 4.10 -13.13 12.35
C THR A 77 3.57 -13.46 13.75
N THR A 78 4.13 -14.47 14.42
CA THR A 78 3.66 -14.93 15.73
C THR A 78 4.03 -13.97 16.85
N GLY A 79 3.06 -13.68 17.70
CA GLY A 79 3.23 -12.80 18.84
C GLY A 79 2.94 -11.33 18.52
N LYS A 80 3.09 -10.48 19.52
CA LYS A 80 2.77 -9.05 19.37
C LYS A 80 3.86 -8.38 18.55
N GLN A 81 3.51 -7.95 17.34
CA GLN A 81 4.39 -7.10 16.53
C GLN A 81 4.53 -5.75 17.23
N THR A 82 5.70 -5.52 17.83
CA THR A 82 6.04 -4.23 18.42
C THR A 82 6.84 -3.45 17.39
N GLY A 83 6.26 -2.37 16.87
CA GLY A 83 6.95 -1.54 15.90
C GLY A 83 6.13 -0.33 15.51
N GLU A 84 6.73 0.45 14.62
CA GLU A 84 6.13 1.59 13.96
C GLU A 84 5.59 1.15 12.60
N TYR A 85 4.43 1.66 12.22
CA TYR A 85 3.94 1.49 10.85
C TYR A 85 4.41 2.67 10.01
N THR A 86 4.89 2.39 8.81
CA THR A 86 5.21 3.42 7.81
C THR A 86 4.07 3.53 6.84
N PHE A 87 3.46 4.70 6.69
CA PHE A 87 2.53 4.95 5.59
C PHE A 87 3.32 5.41 4.35
N LEU A 88 3.29 4.58 3.31
CA LEU A 88 3.65 5.02 1.95
C LEU A 88 2.52 5.90 1.42
N ILE A 89 2.83 7.12 1.03
CA ILE A 89 1.82 8.11 0.62
C ILE A 89 2.08 8.57 -0.80
N ALA A 90 1.13 8.28 -1.68
CA ALA A 90 1.06 8.77 -3.04
C ALA A 90 -0.08 9.80 -3.14
N PHE A 91 0.25 11.09 -3.02
CA PHE A 91 -0.76 12.14 -3.13
C PHE A 91 -1.35 12.22 -4.55
N ASP A 92 -2.64 12.48 -4.66
CA ASP A 92 -3.27 12.89 -5.92
C ASP A 92 -3.02 14.38 -6.23
N ASP A 93 -3.55 14.83 -7.37
CA ASP A 93 -3.43 16.23 -7.84
C ASP A 93 -4.04 17.26 -6.87
N THR A 94 -4.88 16.82 -5.92
CA THR A 94 -5.47 17.68 -4.88
C THR A 94 -4.67 17.68 -3.58
N GLY A 95 -3.55 16.96 -3.54
CA GLY A 95 -2.71 16.83 -2.35
C GLY A 95 -3.30 15.90 -1.30
N LYS A 96 -4.15 14.93 -1.70
CA LYS A 96 -4.80 13.98 -0.80
C LYS A 96 -4.43 12.54 -1.10
N ALA A 97 -4.49 11.70 -0.07
CA ALA A 97 -4.36 10.26 -0.20
C ALA A 97 -5.19 9.55 0.87
N THR A 98 -5.76 8.39 0.55
CA THR A 98 -6.54 7.60 1.51
C THR A 98 -6.02 6.18 1.62
N GLY A 99 -6.15 5.59 2.81
CA GLY A 99 -5.73 4.23 3.10
C GLY A 99 -6.49 3.68 4.31
N SER A 100 -6.42 2.37 4.50
CA SER A 100 -7.04 1.71 5.65
C SER A 100 -6.05 0.78 6.35
N LEU A 101 -6.15 0.68 7.68
CA LEU A 101 -5.42 -0.28 8.50
C LEU A 101 -6.43 -1.18 9.21
N TYR A 102 -6.26 -2.50 9.05
CA TYR A 102 -7.03 -3.51 9.74
C TYR A 102 -6.14 -4.21 10.78
N GLU A 103 -6.64 -4.36 11.99
CA GLU A 103 -5.97 -5.02 13.11
C GLU A 103 -6.97 -5.92 13.85
N ASP A 104 -6.54 -7.11 14.26
CA ASP A 104 -7.30 -7.99 15.14
C ASP A 104 -6.35 -8.79 16.06
N ALA A 105 -6.81 -9.90 16.61
CA ALA A 105 -5.98 -10.75 17.47
C ALA A 105 -4.83 -11.45 16.73
N GLY A 106 -4.81 -11.45 15.39
CA GLY A 106 -3.84 -12.16 14.54
C GLY A 106 -4.05 -13.67 14.46
N GLU A 107 -4.75 -14.25 15.44
CA GLU A 107 -5.12 -15.66 15.50
C GLU A 107 -6.52 -15.84 16.10
N GLY A 108 -7.25 -16.85 15.63
CA GLY A 108 -8.60 -17.15 16.06
C GLY A 108 -9.69 -16.44 15.22
N LEU A 109 -10.94 -16.55 15.69
CA LEU A 109 -12.13 -16.11 14.93
C LEU A 109 -12.89 -14.95 15.59
N GLU A 110 -12.33 -14.31 16.63
CA GLU A 110 -13.03 -13.25 17.37
C GLU A 110 -13.34 -12.01 16.51
N TYR A 111 -12.66 -11.83 15.37
CA TYR A 111 -13.03 -10.81 14.38
C TYR A 111 -14.47 -10.98 13.89
N GLN A 112 -15.00 -12.22 13.82
CA GLN A 112 -16.38 -12.51 13.46
C GLN A 112 -17.38 -11.98 14.52
N ASN A 113 -16.94 -11.86 15.77
CA ASN A 113 -17.71 -11.28 16.88
C ASN A 113 -17.49 -9.75 17.01
N GLY A 114 -16.77 -9.16 16.06
CA GLY A 114 -16.42 -7.75 16.00
C GLY A 114 -15.15 -7.38 16.76
N GLN A 115 -14.33 -8.33 17.23
CA GLN A 115 -13.04 -8.07 17.89
C GLN A 115 -11.93 -7.79 16.87
N TYR A 116 -12.14 -6.74 16.08
CA TYR A 116 -11.16 -6.16 15.17
C TYR A 116 -11.22 -4.64 15.28
N LEU A 117 -10.28 -3.97 14.61
CA LEU A 117 -10.25 -2.53 14.40
C LEU A 117 -9.93 -2.27 12.93
N LEU A 118 -10.86 -1.69 12.20
CA LEU A 118 -10.64 -1.18 10.84
C LEU A 118 -10.68 0.33 10.88
N THR A 119 -9.55 0.98 10.62
CA THR A 119 -9.45 2.44 10.62
C THR A 119 -9.16 2.94 9.21
N LYS A 120 -10.00 3.87 8.73
CA LYS A 120 -9.76 4.58 7.46
C LYS A 120 -9.13 5.92 7.74
N PHE A 121 -8.07 6.24 7.00
CA PHE A 121 -7.31 7.46 7.13
C PHE A 121 -7.33 8.30 5.85
N GLU A 122 -7.19 9.62 6.01
CA GLU A 122 -6.87 10.57 4.94
C GLU A 122 -5.59 11.30 5.32
N ALA A 123 -4.60 11.26 4.43
CA ALA A 123 -3.45 12.15 4.47
C ALA A 123 -3.73 13.37 3.59
N THR A 124 -3.42 14.57 4.08
CA THR A 124 -3.46 15.81 3.30
C THR A 124 -2.12 16.50 3.38
N LYS A 125 -1.61 16.93 2.23
CA LYS A 125 -0.40 17.76 2.15
C LYS A 125 -0.72 19.18 2.60
N THR A 126 0.14 19.73 3.45
CA THR A 126 0.03 21.09 3.98
C THR A 126 1.38 21.79 3.88
N ASP A 127 1.41 23.11 4.04
CA ASP A 127 2.65 23.89 4.04
C ASP A 127 3.63 23.48 5.16
N LYS A 128 3.13 22.79 6.20
CA LYS A 128 3.90 22.34 7.37
C LYS A 128 4.25 20.85 7.34
N GLY A 129 3.92 20.14 6.25
CA GLY A 129 4.12 18.70 6.11
C GLY A 129 2.79 17.95 5.94
N ILE A 130 2.74 16.71 6.43
CA ILE A 130 1.61 15.80 6.22
C ILE A 130 0.68 15.84 7.43
N LYS A 131 -0.61 16.07 7.19
CA LYS A 131 -1.68 15.93 8.19
C LYS A 131 -2.41 14.61 7.99
N LEU A 132 -2.46 13.77 9.01
CA LEU A 132 -3.21 12.51 9.01
C LEU A 132 -4.53 12.68 9.79
N ASN A 133 -5.66 12.39 9.16
CA ASN A 133 -6.98 12.37 9.78
C ASN A 133 -7.55 10.95 9.81
N VAL A 134 -8.25 10.60 10.89
CA VAL A 134 -9.10 9.40 10.92
C VAL A 134 -10.46 9.78 10.34
N LEU A 135 -10.85 9.13 9.24
CA LEU A 135 -12.15 9.33 8.60
C LEU A 135 -13.24 8.48 9.25
N SER A 136 -12.92 7.22 9.55
CA SER A 136 -13.83 6.27 10.19
C SER A 136 -13.05 5.19 10.95
N SER A 137 -13.74 4.57 11.90
CA SER A 137 -13.23 3.45 12.69
C SER A 137 -14.37 2.46 12.91
N GLU A 138 -14.11 1.18 12.70
CA GLU A 138 -15.07 0.08 12.83
C GLU A 138 -14.48 -1.04 13.70
N GLY A 139 -15.35 -1.80 14.37
CA GLY A 139 -14.97 -2.89 15.27
C GLY A 139 -14.87 -2.47 16.75
N LYS A 140 -14.64 -3.47 17.62
CA LYS A 140 -14.68 -3.35 19.09
C LYS A 140 -13.30 -3.47 19.74
N MET A 141 -12.28 -3.83 18.97
CA MET A 141 -10.91 -3.93 19.49
C MET A 141 -10.47 -2.55 19.98
N ALA A 142 -9.86 -2.51 21.17
CA ALA A 142 -9.33 -1.27 21.71
C ALA A 142 -8.21 -0.74 20.82
N LYS A 143 -8.22 0.58 20.56
CA LYS A 143 -7.20 1.24 19.75
C LYS A 143 -5.80 1.02 20.34
N PRO A 144 -4.87 0.41 19.58
CA PRO A 144 -3.51 0.23 20.07
C PRO A 144 -2.74 1.56 20.06
N PRO A 145 -1.63 1.65 20.81
CA PRO A 145 -0.79 2.85 20.84
C PRO A 145 0.05 2.94 19.56
N TRP A 146 -0.59 3.32 18.45
CA TRP A 146 0.07 3.45 17.15
C TRP A 146 1.27 4.40 17.21
N LYS A 147 2.32 4.01 16.53
CA LYS A 147 3.39 4.89 16.09
C LYS A 147 3.41 4.86 14.57
N PHE A 148 3.39 6.03 13.96
CA PHE A 148 3.36 6.18 12.51
C PHE A 148 4.51 7.04 12.03
N THR A 149 5.18 6.59 10.97
CA THR A 149 5.98 7.44 10.09
C THR A 149 5.37 7.51 8.69
N PHE A 150 5.85 8.46 7.90
CA PHE A 150 5.31 8.78 6.60
C PHE A 150 6.44 8.82 5.57
N LYS A 151 6.28 8.09 4.46
CA LYS A 151 7.16 8.15 3.29
C LYS A 151 6.34 8.64 2.10
N GLU A 152 6.52 9.90 1.75
CA GLU A 152 5.93 10.47 0.54
C GLU A 152 6.63 9.91 -0.70
N VAL A 153 5.84 9.40 -1.64
CA VAL A 153 6.29 8.96 -2.96
C VAL A 153 6.26 10.16 -3.90
N LYS A 154 7.34 10.38 -4.65
CA LYS A 154 7.55 11.52 -5.54
C LYS A 154 7.70 11.06 -6.98
#